data_AF-A0A7R9MGR9-F1
#
_entry.id   AF-A0A7R9MGR9-F1
#
_cell.length_a   1.000
_cell.length_b   1.000
_cell.length_c   1.000
_cell.angle_alpha   90.00
_cell.angle_beta   90.00
_cell.angle_gamma   90.00
#
_symmetry.space_group_name_H-M   'P 1'
#
loop_
_entity.id
_entity.type
_entity.pdbx_description
1 polymer ?
#
loop_
_entity_poly.entity_id
_entity_poly.type
_entity_poly.pdbx_seq_one_letter_code
_entity_poly.pdbx_strand_id
1 'polypeptide(L)'
;MGICTANGVVRDFAGPYYVSQDDMAFGWPTKYWQLSPHLVSSGHHWDDSVKQASDEYMTRMHKLCCDNCHSHVSMALNLMRYNGKSNYNMVSTFFLFTIHSKYIGLWSFLKTWIPFVVFILIIILLIVFL
;
A
#
# COMPACT_ATOMS: atom_id res chain seq x y z
N MET A 1 1.63 -3.01 0.15
CA MET A 1 1.25 -1.59 0.30
C MET A 1 0.88 -1.42 1.75
N GLY A 2 1.53 -0.50 2.45
CA GLY A 2 1.20 -0.23 3.84
C GLY A 2 0.47 1.08 4.05
N ILE A 3 -0.12 1.24 5.23
CA ILE A 3 -0.57 2.52 5.78
C ILE A 3 0.25 2.85 7.02
N CYS A 4 0.60 4.12 7.18
CA CYS A 4 1.41 4.57 8.31
C CYS A 4 0.51 4.98 9.49
N THR A 5 0.97 4.71 10.71
CA THR A 5 0.52 5.42 11.92
C THR A 5 0.92 6.90 11.84
N ALA A 6 0.38 7.73 12.74
CA ALA A 6 0.70 9.15 12.84
C ALA A 6 2.19 9.41 13.09
N ASN A 7 2.89 8.47 13.73
CA ASN A 7 4.33 8.53 13.99
C ASN A 7 5.20 7.99 12.84
N GLY A 8 4.60 7.61 11.70
CA GLY A 8 5.31 7.14 10.52
C GLY A 8 5.60 5.63 10.50
N VAL A 9 5.17 4.88 11.52
CA VAL A 9 5.32 3.41 11.53
C VAL A 9 4.41 2.77 10.48
N VAL A 10 4.98 2.04 9.53
CA VAL A 10 4.27 1.38 8.42
C VAL A 10 3.64 0.06 8.90
N ARG A 11 2.36 -0.15 8.58
CA ARG A 11 1.67 -1.44 8.72
C ARG A 11 1.38 -2.01 7.32
N ASP A 12 1.97 -3.15 6.98
CA ASP A 12 1.81 -3.80 5.67
C ASP A 12 1.37 -5.26 5.87
N PHE A 13 0.19 -5.60 5.35
CA PHE A 13 -0.30 -6.98 5.31
C PHE A 13 0.56 -7.79 4.33
N ALA A 14 1.63 -8.36 4.87
CA ALA A 14 2.77 -8.89 4.14
C ALA A 14 2.65 -10.39 3.83
N GLY A 15 1.71 -11.08 4.48
CA GLY A 15 1.44 -12.50 4.25
C GLY A 15 0.26 -13.00 5.07
N PRO A 16 -0.14 -14.28 4.91
CA PRO A 16 -1.24 -14.86 5.67
C PRO A 16 -1.05 -14.67 7.17
N TYR A 17 -2.08 -14.14 7.83
CA TYR A 17 -2.11 -13.92 9.28
C TYR A 17 -0.99 -13.00 9.80
N TYR A 18 -0.37 -12.22 8.90
CA TYR A 18 0.83 -11.44 9.22
C TYR A 18 0.74 -10.02 8.67
N VAL A 19 0.66 -9.06 9.59
CA VAL A 19 0.82 -7.63 9.30
C VAL A 19 2.15 -7.19 9.90
N SER A 20 3.09 -6.88 9.01
CA SER A 20 4.42 -6.40 9.36
C SER A 20 4.37 -4.98 9.94
N GLN A 21 5.43 -4.64 10.69
CA GLN A 21 5.63 -3.30 11.27
C GLN A 21 7.01 -2.79 10.86
N ASP A 22 7.06 -1.67 10.12
CA ASP A 22 8.30 -1.06 9.61
C ASP A 22 9.22 -2.00 8.80
N ASP A 23 8.65 -3.07 8.25
CA ASP A 23 9.35 -4.03 7.41
C ASP A 23 8.41 -4.55 6.31
N MET A 24 8.34 -3.80 5.21
CA MET A 24 7.42 -4.11 4.11
C MET A 24 7.86 -5.36 3.33
N ALA A 25 6.89 -6.15 2.86
CA ALA A 25 7.14 -7.45 2.20
C ALA A 25 8.06 -7.38 0.98
N PHE A 26 8.07 -6.24 0.28
CA PHE A 26 8.83 -6.02 -0.95
C PHE A 26 9.95 -4.98 -0.79
N GLY A 27 10.40 -4.79 0.46
CA GLY A 27 11.39 -3.78 0.83
C GLY A 27 10.79 -2.37 1.00
N TRP A 28 11.65 -1.42 1.37
CA TRP A 28 11.23 -0.04 1.63
C TRP A 28 10.50 0.59 0.44
N PRO A 29 9.43 1.39 0.70
CA PRO A 29 8.59 1.94 -0.34
C PRO A 29 9.39 2.90 -1.23
N THR A 30 9.10 2.91 -2.53
CA THR A 30 9.67 3.86 -3.49
C THR A 30 8.74 5.03 -3.80
N LYS A 31 7.46 4.88 -3.44
CA LYS A 31 6.40 5.88 -3.59
C LYS A 31 5.58 5.99 -2.31
N TYR A 32 5.02 7.17 -2.08
CA TYR A 32 4.10 7.43 -0.97
C TYR A 32 2.94 8.31 -1.43
N TRP A 33 1.78 8.12 -0.79
CA TRP A 33 0.65 9.04 -0.90
C TRP A 33 0.44 9.68 0.47
N GLN A 34 0.70 10.99 0.58
CA GLN A 34 0.52 11.71 1.83
C GLN A 34 -0.97 11.94 2.11
N LEU A 35 -1.47 11.27 3.13
CA LEU A 35 -2.84 11.43 3.62
C LEU A 35 -2.91 12.53 4.69
N SER A 36 -4.07 13.20 4.73
CA SER A 36 -4.48 14.27 5.64
C SER A 36 -5.13 13.80 6.96
N PRO A 37 -4.53 13.82 8.18
CA PRO A 37 -5.29 13.49 9.40
C PRO A 37 -6.55 14.34 9.61
N HIS A 38 -6.62 15.56 9.07
CA HIS A 38 -7.81 16.42 9.13
C HIS A 38 -9.03 15.88 8.34
N LEU A 39 -8.81 14.87 7.48
CA LEU A 39 -9.88 14.24 6.72
C LEU A 39 -10.49 13.03 7.46
N VAL A 40 -9.99 12.69 8.65
CA VAL A 40 -10.63 11.70 9.53
C VAL A 40 -11.94 12.30 10.05
N SER A 41 -13.03 11.54 9.97
CA SER A 41 -14.34 12.03 10.44
C SER A 41 -14.36 12.16 11.97
N SER A 42 -15.15 13.11 12.49
CA SER A 42 -15.34 13.30 13.93
C SER A 42 -15.74 12.01 14.64
N GLY A 43 -15.13 11.74 15.80
CA GLY A 43 -15.34 10.53 16.59
C GLY A 43 -14.53 9.31 16.15
N HIS A 44 -13.69 9.45 15.12
CA HIS A 44 -12.76 8.42 14.69
C HIS A 44 -11.30 8.84 14.98
N HIS A 45 -10.43 7.85 15.15
CA HIS A 45 -9.02 8.07 15.44
C HIS A 45 -8.14 7.35 14.41
N TRP A 46 -7.13 8.05 13.90
CA TRP A 46 -6.25 7.56 12.85
C TRP A 46 -5.52 6.27 13.26
N ASP A 47 -4.78 6.32 14.37
CA ASP A 47 -3.95 5.20 14.83
C ASP A 47 -4.80 4.01 15.28
N ASP A 48 -5.93 4.24 15.96
CA ASP A 48 -6.84 3.17 16.35
C ASP A 48 -7.43 2.46 15.13
N SER A 49 -7.77 3.20 14.07
CA SER A 49 -8.29 2.62 12.83
C SER A 49 -7.22 1.81 12.09
N VAL A 50 -5.97 2.28 12.06
CA VAL A 50 -4.83 1.53 11.51
C VAL A 50 -4.56 0.27 12.33
N LYS A 51 -4.61 0.36 13.66
CA LYS A 51 -4.43 -0.77 14.57
C LYS A 51 -5.54 -1.81 14.38
N GLN A 52 -6.80 -1.39 14.46
CA GLN A 52 -7.96 -2.27 14.30
C GLN A 52 -7.95 -2.94 12.92
N ALA A 53 -7.56 -2.21 11.86
CA ALA A 53 -7.37 -2.81 10.56
C ALA A 53 -6.30 -3.90 10.57
N SER A 54 -5.19 -3.66 11.25
CA SER A 54 -4.09 -4.61 11.38
C SER A 54 -4.48 -5.84 12.18
N ASP A 55 -5.14 -5.67 13.33
CA ASP A 55 -5.59 -6.77 14.19
C ASP A 55 -6.53 -7.72 13.43
N GLU A 56 -7.49 -7.17 12.69
CA GLU A 56 -8.40 -7.97 11.86
C GLU A 56 -7.64 -8.71 10.75
N TYR A 57 -6.71 -8.06 10.05
CA TYR A 57 -5.95 -8.70 8.98
C TYR A 57 -4.91 -9.72 9.47
N MET A 58 -4.46 -9.64 10.73
CA MET A 58 -3.69 -10.71 11.37
C MET A 58 -4.51 -12.01 11.54
N THR A 59 -5.83 -11.97 11.40
CA THR A 59 -6.68 -13.17 11.42
C THR A 59 -7.02 -13.70 10.02
N ARG A 60 -6.56 -13.03 8.95
CA ARG A 60 -6.97 -13.31 7.56
C ARG A 60 -5.90 -14.00 6.73
N MET A 61 -6.35 -14.83 5.80
CA MET A 61 -5.51 -15.44 4.78
C MET A 61 -5.20 -14.43 3.66
N HIS A 62 -3.93 -14.15 3.42
CA HIS A 62 -3.51 -13.23 2.36
C HIS A 62 -3.73 -13.86 0.98
N LYS A 63 -4.62 -13.26 0.18
CA LYS A 63 -4.92 -13.65 -1.19
C LYS A 63 -4.44 -12.55 -2.13
N LEU A 64 -3.41 -12.86 -2.93
CA LEU A 64 -2.73 -11.89 -3.80
C LEU A 64 -3.68 -10.98 -4.60
N CYS A 65 -4.77 -11.53 -5.14
CA CYS A 65 -5.69 -10.79 -6.00
C CYS A 65 -6.96 -10.26 -5.32
N CYS A 66 -7.36 -10.80 -4.16
CA CYS A 66 -8.73 -10.59 -3.65
C CYS A 66 -8.80 -10.12 -2.19
N ASP A 67 -7.79 -10.41 -1.37
CA ASP A 67 -7.73 -9.96 0.02
C ASP A 67 -6.26 -9.78 0.38
N ASN A 68 -5.75 -8.60 0.02
CA ASN A 68 -4.33 -8.29 0.03
C ASN A 68 -4.07 -6.98 0.78
N CYS A 69 -2.83 -6.51 0.70
CA CYS A 69 -2.41 -5.24 1.28
C CYS A 69 -3.28 -4.01 0.92
N HIS A 70 -3.88 -3.93 -0.28
CA HIS A 70 -4.79 -2.84 -0.62
C HIS A 70 -6.13 -2.96 0.10
N SER A 71 -6.65 -4.17 0.31
CA SER A 71 -7.86 -4.41 1.10
C SER A 71 -7.64 -4.02 2.57
N HIS A 72 -6.45 -4.33 3.13
CA HIS A 72 -6.03 -3.89 4.46
C HIS A 72 -6.01 -2.37 4.61
N VAL A 73 -5.34 -1.65 3.70
CA VAL A 73 -5.34 -0.18 3.69
C VAL A 73 -6.75 0.38 3.51
N SER A 74 -7.57 -0.22 2.64
CA SER A 74 -8.97 0.18 2.43
C SER A 74 -9.78 0.08 3.72
N MET A 75 -9.58 -0.98 4.50
CA MET A 75 -10.27 -1.15 5.76
C MET A 75 -9.86 -0.07 6.76
N ALA A 76 -8.57 0.26 6.88
CA ALA A 76 -8.12 1.36 7.72
C ALA A 76 -8.80 2.69 7.33
N LEU A 77 -8.84 3.02 6.03
CA LEU A 77 -9.52 4.21 5.51
C LEU A 77 -11.03 4.20 5.80
N ASN A 78 -11.69 3.04 5.72
CA ASN A 78 -13.10 2.88 6.04
C ASN A 78 -13.38 3.06 7.54
N LEU A 79 -12.56 2.48 8.41
CA LEU A 79 -12.69 2.55 9.86
C LEU A 79 -12.53 3.99 10.37
N MET A 80 -11.62 4.77 9.79
CA MET A 80 -11.45 6.19 10.13
C MET A 80 -12.42 7.13 9.41
N ARG A 81 -13.32 6.58 8.58
CA ARG A 81 -14.19 7.30 7.67
C ARG A 81 -13.46 8.42 6.91
N TYR A 82 -12.33 8.08 6.30
CA TYR A 82 -11.45 9.06 5.67
C TYR A 82 -12.20 9.81 4.57
N ASN A 83 -12.11 11.14 4.59
CA ASN A 83 -12.82 12.05 3.70
C ASN A 83 -14.34 11.79 3.65
N GLY A 84 -14.93 11.44 4.79
CA GLY A 84 -16.36 11.15 4.95
C GLY A 84 -16.84 9.84 4.33
N LYS A 85 -15.94 9.02 3.76
CA LYS A 85 -16.27 7.77 3.05
C LYS A 85 -16.02 6.54 3.90
N SER A 86 -16.76 5.47 3.62
CA SER A 86 -16.63 4.15 4.28
C SER A 86 -16.74 2.99 3.30
N ASN A 87 -16.51 3.25 2.01
CA ASN A 87 -16.64 2.31 0.90
C ASN A 87 -15.37 2.19 0.05
N TYR A 88 -14.20 2.47 0.62
CA TYR A 88 -12.91 2.14 0.03
C TYR A 88 -12.81 0.62 -0.16
N ASN A 89 -12.18 0.20 -1.25
CA ASN A 89 -11.91 -1.20 -1.57
C ASN A 89 -10.56 -1.31 -2.27
N MET A 90 -10.05 -2.53 -2.47
CA MET A 90 -8.72 -2.73 -3.02
C MET A 90 -8.49 -2.02 -4.37
N VAL A 91 -9.53 -1.99 -5.22
CA VAL A 91 -9.47 -1.41 -6.56
C VAL A 91 -9.44 0.12 -6.46
N SER A 92 -10.34 0.72 -5.69
CA SER A 92 -10.34 2.18 -5.51
C SER A 92 -9.06 2.67 -4.84
N THR A 93 -8.56 1.94 -3.84
CA THR A 93 -7.30 2.26 -3.16
C THR A 93 -6.10 2.12 -4.10
N PHE A 94 -6.06 1.10 -4.96
CA PHE A 94 -5.02 0.96 -5.99
C PHE A 94 -4.97 2.18 -6.93
N PHE A 95 -6.12 2.60 -7.46
CA PHE A 95 -6.17 3.76 -8.37
C PHE A 95 -5.85 5.07 -7.65
N LEU A 96 -6.41 5.30 -6.46
CA LEU A 96 -6.14 6.50 -5.67
C LEU A 96 -4.65 6.61 -5.33
N PHE A 97 -4.03 5.52 -4.87
CA PHE A 97 -2.60 5.51 -4.64
C PHE A 97 -1.82 5.75 -5.93
N THR A 98 -2.17 5.09 -7.04
CA THR A 98 -1.47 5.26 -8.32
C THR A 98 -1.49 6.71 -8.80
N ILE A 99 -2.64 7.37 -8.71
CA ILE A 99 -2.85 8.75 -9.17
C ILE A 99 -2.19 9.76 -8.24
N HIS A 100 -2.31 9.60 -6.92
CA HIS A 100 -1.88 10.60 -5.94
C HIS A 100 -0.48 10.37 -5.37
N SER A 101 0.13 9.20 -5.62
CA SER A 101 1.45 8.88 -5.08
C SER A 101 2.58 9.61 -5.80
N LYS A 102 3.58 10.00 -5.03
CA LYS A 102 4.83 10.60 -5.50
C LYS A 102 5.99 9.67 -5.20
N TYR A 103 7.01 9.68 -6.04
CA TYR A 103 8.26 9.00 -5.72
C TYR A 103 8.95 9.72 -4.57
N ILE A 104 9.64 8.96 -3.70
CA ILE A 104 10.45 9.55 -2.62
C ILE A 104 11.60 10.39 -3.20
N GLY A 105 12.11 10.01 -4.37
CA GLY A 105 13.13 10.76 -5.10
C GLY A 105 13.56 10.06 -6.39
N LEU A 106 14.55 10.64 -7.08
CA LEU A 106 15.06 10.11 -8.36
C LEU A 106 15.54 8.66 -8.23
N TRP A 107 16.28 8.34 -7.17
CA TRP A 107 16.74 6.97 -6.93
C TRP A 107 15.60 5.95 -6.76
N SER A 108 14.50 6.36 -6.15
CA SER A 108 13.32 5.51 -5.98
C SER A 108 12.59 5.31 -7.31
N PHE A 109 12.54 6.34 -8.15
CA PHE A 109 12.04 6.24 -9.52
C PHE A 109 12.89 5.25 -10.34
N LEU A 110 14.21 5.42 -10.35
CA LEU A 110 15.12 4.54 -11.09
C LEU A 110 15.03 3.09 -10.61
N LYS A 111 15.02 2.85 -9.28
CA LYS A 111 14.85 1.50 -8.70
C LYS A 111 13.55 0.82 -9.13
N THR A 112 12.49 1.61 -9.36
CA THR A 112 11.17 1.09 -9.76
C THR A 112 11.16 0.66 -11.23
N TRP A 113 11.80 1.41 -12.14
CA TRP A 113 11.65 1.19 -13.59
C TRP A 113 12.81 0.48 -14.27
N ILE A 114 14.05 0.65 -13.80
CA ILE A 114 15.23 0.05 -14.45
C ILE A 114 15.11 -1.48 -14.58
N PRO A 115 14.75 -2.26 -13.54
CA PRO A 115 14.64 -3.71 -13.67
C PRO A 115 13.63 -4.14 -14.74
N PHE A 116 12.50 -3.45 -14.83
CA PHE A 116 11.48 -3.72 -15.85
C PHE A 116 11.99 -3.42 -17.26
N VAL A 117 12.63 -2.26 -17.45
CA VAL A 117 13.22 -1.90 -18.75
C VAL A 117 14.28 -2.91 -19.18
N VAL A 118 15.18 -3.31 -18.29
CA VAL A 118 16.22 -4.33 -18.56
C VAL A 118 15.58 -5.66 -18.95
N PHE A 119 14.55 -6.11 -18.24
CA PHE A 119 13.85 -7.36 -18.53
C PHE A 119 13.21 -7.35 -19.93
N ILE A 120 12.53 -6.26 -20.30
CA ILE A 120 11.94 -6.10 -21.63
C ILE A 120 13.02 -6.06 -22.72
N LEU A 121 14.14 -5.37 -22.47
CA LEU A 121 15.26 -5.34 -23.42
C LEU A 121 15.84 -6.74 -23.66
N ILE A 122 16.00 -7.56 -22.62
CA ILE A 122 16.44 -8.95 -22.76
C ILE A 122 15.46 -9.75 -23.63
N ILE A 123 14.15 -9.65 -23.37
CA ILE A 123 13.12 -10.33 -24.17
C ILE A 123 13.21 -9.92 -25.65
N ILE A 124 13.33 -8.63 -25.93
CA ILE A 124 13.45 -8.12 -27.30
C ILE A 124 14.72 -8.68 -27.96
N LEU A 125 15.86 -8.67 -27.28
CA LEU A 125 17.11 -9.21 -27.82
C LEU A 125 16.98 -10.71 -28.13
N LEU A 126 16.35 -11.49 -27.25
CA LEU A 126 16.09 -12.91 -27.49
C LEU A 126 15.18 -13.13 -28.70
N ILE A 127 14.12 -12.32 -28.88
CA ILE A 127 13.19 -12.43 -30.01
C ILE A 127 13.83 -12.03 -31.34
N VAL A 128 14.73 -11.04 -31.32
CA VAL A 128 15.34 -10.50 -32.56
C VAL A 128 16.53 -11.33 -33.02
N PHE A 129 17.30 -11.91 -32.10
CA PHE A 129 18.59 -12.52 -32.41
C PHE A 129 18.68 -14.05 -32.19
N LEU A 130 17.64 -14.69 -31.65
CA LEU A 130 17.50 -16.17 -31.60
C LEU A 130 16.36 -16.63 -32.49
#